data_AF-A0A182K196-F1
#
_entry.id   AF-A0A182K196-F1
#
_cell.length_a   1.000
_cell.length_b   1.000
_cell.length_c   1.000
_cell.angle_alpha   90.00
_cell.angle_beta   90.00
_cell.angle_gamma   90.00
#
_symmetry.space_group_name_H-M   'P 1'
#
loop_
_entity.id
_entity.type
_entity.pdbx_description
1 polymer ?
#
loop_
_entity_poly.entity_id
_entity_poly.type
_entity_poly.pdbx_seq_one_letter_code
_entity_poly.pdbx_strand_id
1 'polypeptide(L)'
;MTSTEIEQSCIVASEAEGDINDVFEDIFLTEERIIDEHFHHGLEDGRQEQSVQEAEDYGYKKGSEIGREVGFYYTVVTAIASQPETASNEKAQIIVQELLTALERYPHVNDPAVDLLHDLQRIRNTYRRLCALLKVSYKSQVDTIVRFLEPNVPFINCHMVDYLTEQHWKRFVPETIQSELQTIPDYLQVKEFFWGQFYESFDRDDGRFRGVRAFIENTRRYRLGGSEAHGTALTLDEFMDALSDCRKDTRLNMKELMNVKKCHEVEVAAAVVASLCNGVASIQPNMKLEDILVIDAGDGKGYLSSRIALEHGIEVLGVDCNEENTSNAEKRLERLKLVKEDSLKRMYRRTTQLIDFNTNLVELAREYFPEGHHSTFCLCGLHTCGNLGPNCLRIFHQNPTIKGLCNVGCCYHLMQEQFVVDEFYNPAKVSDNPGYGFPMSKYLLERQFFLGRNARNLASESIERACTNRENPNDKLGYRALLQVVMLEFGEKKSHQVGRFKCNGFVNYVHKSVRRLALEERVTITDESLRELEERYKVELEQLKVFYLIRQQFAPVVETLILLDRLLYLRECGYDRSFLVKLFEPVVSPRCYALIALK
;
A
#
# COMPACT_ATOMS: atom_id res chain seq x y z
N MET A 1 51.86 -21.29 -73.28
CA MET A 1 50.44 -21.29 -73.70
C MET A 1 49.83 -22.55 -73.14
N THR A 2 48.94 -22.50 -72.16
CA THR A 2 47.98 -21.43 -71.80
C THR A 2 47.87 -21.40 -70.25
N SER A 3 48.06 -20.32 -69.51
CA SER A 3 47.63 -18.91 -69.64
C SER A 3 46.13 -18.68 -69.51
N THR A 4 45.35 -19.57 -68.88
CA THR A 4 43.91 -19.30 -68.72
C THR A 4 43.16 -19.97 -67.55
N GLU A 5 43.80 -20.57 -66.53
CA GLU A 5 43.02 -21.21 -65.44
C GLU A 5 43.52 -20.93 -64.00
N ILE A 6 44.52 -20.05 -63.79
CA ILE A 6 44.98 -19.67 -62.43
C ILE A 6 44.72 -18.18 -62.10
N GLU A 7 44.31 -17.35 -63.06
CA GLU A 7 44.00 -15.92 -62.83
C GLU A 7 42.51 -15.59 -62.67
N GLN A 8 41.63 -16.59 -62.63
CA GLN A 8 40.18 -16.37 -62.46
C GLN A 8 39.65 -16.57 -61.03
N SER A 9 40.54 -16.68 -60.03
CA SER A 9 40.15 -16.65 -58.61
C SER A 9 40.49 -15.34 -57.87
N CYS A 10 40.92 -14.29 -58.57
CA CYS A 10 41.27 -13.00 -57.97
C CYS A 10 40.43 -11.81 -58.46
N ILE A 11 39.35 -12.04 -59.21
CA ILE A 11 38.49 -10.95 -59.72
C ILE A 11 37.02 -11.29 -59.49
N VAL A 12 36.58 -11.45 -58.23
CA VAL A 12 35.24 -11.04 -57.75
C VAL A 12 35.32 -10.94 -56.22
N ALA A 13 36.02 -9.93 -55.72
CA ALA A 13 35.89 -9.46 -54.34
C ALA A 13 36.14 -7.95 -54.33
N SER A 14 35.35 -7.23 -55.11
CA SER A 14 35.15 -5.79 -54.95
C SER A 14 33.67 -5.57 -54.64
N GLU A 15 33.21 -6.21 -53.56
CA GLU A 15 32.01 -5.75 -52.88
C GLU A 15 32.42 -4.55 -52.02
N ALA A 16 31.67 -3.47 -52.22
CA ALA A 16 31.77 -2.18 -51.55
C ALA A 16 32.32 -2.23 -50.11
N GLU A 17 33.60 -1.95 -49.94
CA GLU A 17 34.11 -1.38 -48.69
C GLU A 17 33.57 0.06 -48.65
N GLY A 18 32.50 0.28 -47.88
CA GLY A 18 32.00 1.61 -47.57
C GLY A 18 33.13 2.47 -46.99
N ASP A 19 33.11 3.77 -47.28
CA ASP A 19 34.13 4.69 -46.81
C ASP A 19 34.17 4.60 -45.28
N ILE A 20 35.37 4.47 -44.72
CA ILE A 20 35.55 4.44 -43.26
C ILE A 20 35.01 5.73 -42.62
N ASN A 21 34.99 6.83 -43.37
CA ASN A 21 34.36 8.08 -42.95
C ASN A 21 32.84 7.93 -42.78
N ASP A 22 32.16 7.13 -43.61
CA ASP A 22 30.73 6.84 -43.44
C ASP A 22 30.48 6.08 -42.13
N VAL A 23 31.36 5.15 -41.77
CA VAL A 23 31.29 4.42 -40.50
C VAL A 23 31.54 5.34 -39.30
N PHE A 24 32.48 6.28 -39.42
CA PHE A 24 32.76 7.25 -38.36
C PHE A 24 31.64 8.30 -38.23
N GLU A 25 31.04 8.77 -39.34
CA GLU A 25 29.85 9.63 -39.30
C GLU A 25 28.66 8.89 -38.70
N ASP A 26 28.44 7.62 -39.06
CA ASP A 26 27.36 6.81 -38.49
C ASP A 26 27.52 6.65 -36.98
N ILE A 27 28.74 6.41 -36.49
CA ILE A 27 29.03 6.35 -35.04
C ILE A 27 28.85 7.71 -34.38
N PHE A 28 29.33 8.79 -35.01
CA PHE A 28 29.25 10.14 -34.46
C PHE A 28 27.81 10.65 -34.35
N LEU A 29 26.96 10.33 -35.33
CA LEU A 29 25.55 10.73 -35.39
C LEU A 29 24.59 9.67 -34.83
N THR A 30 25.11 8.58 -34.24
CA THR A 30 24.27 7.49 -33.71
C THR A 30 23.28 8.00 -32.65
N GLU A 31 23.70 8.90 -31.76
CA GLU A 31 22.82 9.45 -30.73
C GLU A 31 21.68 10.27 -31.34
N GLU A 32 21.99 11.18 -32.27
CA GLU A 32 21.00 12.02 -32.95
C GLU A 32 20.03 11.18 -33.80
N ARG A 33 20.54 10.18 -34.54
CA ARG A 33 19.72 9.25 -35.31
C ARG A 33 18.79 8.43 -34.43
N ILE A 34 19.29 7.89 -33.32
CA ILE A 34 18.45 7.14 -32.37
C ILE A 34 17.37 8.06 -31.78
N ILE A 35 17.72 9.29 -31.40
CA ILE A 35 16.75 10.27 -30.88
C ILE A 35 15.66 10.57 -31.92
N ASP A 36 16.06 10.82 -33.17
CA ASP A 36 15.12 11.15 -34.26
C ASP A 36 14.22 9.96 -34.62
N GLU A 37 14.79 8.75 -34.74
CA GLU A 37 14.03 7.51 -34.96
C GLU A 37 13.03 7.25 -33.84
N HIS A 38 13.43 7.39 -32.57
CA HIS A 38 12.53 7.17 -31.45
C HIS A 38 11.48 8.28 -31.31
N PHE A 39 11.81 9.51 -31.68
CA PHE A 39 10.84 10.61 -31.78
C PHE A 39 9.78 10.30 -32.84
N HIS A 40 10.20 9.86 -34.03
CA HIS A 40 9.29 9.53 -35.13
C HIS A 40 8.43 8.30 -34.82
N HIS A 41 9.01 7.23 -34.27
CA HIS A 41 8.23 6.08 -33.80
C HIS A 41 7.24 6.48 -32.70
N GLY A 42 7.65 7.25 -31.70
CA GLY A 42 6.75 7.72 -30.64
C GLY A 42 5.63 8.61 -31.15
N LEU A 43 5.90 9.44 -32.17
CA LEU A 43 4.89 10.28 -32.82
C LEU A 43 3.91 9.44 -33.66
N GLU A 44 4.39 8.40 -34.34
CA GLU A 44 3.56 7.48 -35.11
C GLU A 44 2.66 6.65 -34.19
N ASP A 45 3.23 6.10 -33.11
CA ASP A 45 2.50 5.42 -32.04
C ASP A 45 1.44 6.34 -31.42
N GLY A 46 1.81 7.57 -31.05
CA GLY A 46 0.88 8.53 -30.47
C GLY A 46 -0.25 8.99 -31.40
N ARG A 47 -0.10 8.82 -32.72
CA ARG A 47 -1.13 9.11 -33.73
C ARG A 47 -2.03 7.93 -34.04
N GLN A 48 -1.71 6.73 -33.53
CA GLN A 48 -2.58 5.58 -33.69
C GLN A 48 -3.93 5.85 -33.01
N GLU A 49 -5.01 5.41 -33.64
CA GLU A 49 -6.39 5.62 -33.16
C GLU A 49 -6.57 5.12 -31.72
N GLN A 50 -5.92 4.00 -31.37
CA GLN A 50 -5.93 3.46 -30.02
C GLN A 50 -5.28 4.40 -29.00
N SER A 51 -4.15 5.03 -29.32
CA SER A 51 -3.47 5.97 -28.43
C SER A 51 -4.21 7.29 -28.29
N VAL A 52 -4.86 7.76 -29.36
CA VAL A 52 -5.75 8.94 -29.31
C VAL A 52 -6.95 8.67 -28.40
N GLN A 53 -7.58 7.50 -28.54
CA GLN A 53 -8.67 7.08 -27.66
C GLN A 53 -8.21 6.95 -26.20
N GLU A 54 -7.04 6.36 -25.95
CA GLU A 54 -6.46 6.25 -24.60
C GLU A 54 -6.20 7.62 -23.98
N ALA A 55 -5.71 8.59 -24.77
CA ALA A 55 -5.49 9.95 -24.31
C ALA A 55 -6.81 10.69 -24.02
N GLU A 56 -7.84 10.50 -24.84
CA GLU A 56 -9.18 11.04 -24.60
C GLU A 56 -9.80 10.46 -23.32
N ASP A 57 -9.75 9.14 -23.16
CA ASP A 57 -10.22 8.43 -21.97
C ASP A 57 -9.49 8.92 -20.72
N TYR A 58 -8.16 9.02 -20.78
CA TYR A 58 -7.33 9.56 -19.69
C TYR A 58 -7.72 11.01 -19.34
N GLY A 59 -7.89 11.87 -20.33
CA GLY A 59 -8.30 13.26 -20.14
C GLY A 59 -9.67 13.37 -19.47
N TYR A 60 -10.65 12.59 -19.93
CA TYR A 60 -11.99 12.53 -19.35
C TYR A 60 -11.96 12.03 -17.90
N LYS A 61 -11.22 10.95 -17.64
CA LYS A 61 -11.01 10.43 -16.28
C LYS A 61 -10.43 11.47 -15.35
N LYS A 62 -9.34 12.12 -15.78
CA LYS A 62 -8.66 13.12 -14.97
C LYS A 62 -9.57 14.32 -14.71
N GLY A 63 -10.31 14.77 -15.73
CA GLY A 63 -11.31 15.83 -15.59
C GLY A 63 -12.41 15.47 -14.59
N SER A 64 -12.94 14.24 -14.64
CA SER A 64 -13.96 13.74 -13.71
C SER A 64 -13.44 13.65 -12.27
N GLU A 65 -12.23 13.13 -12.06
CA GLU A 65 -11.56 13.10 -10.75
C GLU A 65 -11.42 14.50 -10.16
N ILE A 66 -10.92 15.45 -10.96
CA ILE A 66 -10.73 16.85 -10.57
C ILE A 66 -12.08 17.50 -10.26
N GLY A 67 -13.09 17.34 -11.11
CA GLY A 67 -14.41 17.91 -10.92
C GLY A 67 -15.10 17.41 -9.65
N ARG A 68 -14.98 16.11 -9.36
CA ARG A 68 -15.47 15.50 -8.11
C ARG A 68 -14.78 16.10 -6.89
N GLU A 69 -13.48 16.31 -6.97
CA GLU A 69 -12.70 16.89 -5.89
C GLU A 69 -13.03 18.37 -5.64
N VAL A 70 -13.15 19.18 -6.70
CA VAL A 70 -13.58 20.58 -6.60
C VAL A 70 -14.98 20.66 -5.99
N GLY A 71 -15.92 19.82 -6.44
CA GLY A 71 -17.27 19.75 -5.88
C GLY A 71 -17.30 19.33 -4.41
N PHE A 72 -16.44 18.38 -4.01
CA PHE A 72 -16.25 18.02 -2.61
C PHE A 72 -15.81 19.23 -1.78
N TYR A 73 -14.75 19.94 -2.21
CA TYR A 73 -14.23 21.09 -1.46
C TYR A 73 -15.27 22.19 -1.36
N TYR A 74 -15.96 22.50 -2.44
CA TYR A 74 -17.04 23.49 -2.44
C TYR A 74 -18.11 23.15 -1.41
N THR A 75 -18.56 21.89 -1.37
CA THR A 75 -19.57 21.43 -0.41
C THR A 75 -19.08 21.52 1.03
N VAL A 76 -17.88 21.01 1.31
CA VAL A 76 -17.35 20.94 2.67
C VAL A 76 -16.95 22.31 3.20
N VAL A 77 -16.31 23.16 2.39
CA VAL A 77 -15.94 24.53 2.81
C VAL A 77 -17.20 25.35 3.10
N THR A 78 -18.26 25.21 2.29
CA THR A 78 -19.55 25.86 2.55
C THR A 78 -20.18 25.39 3.86
N ALA A 79 -20.10 24.07 4.15
CA ALA A 79 -20.58 23.52 5.41
C ALA A 79 -19.75 24.01 6.61
N ILE A 80 -18.41 24.04 6.50
CA ILE A 80 -17.49 24.55 7.52
C ILE A 80 -17.73 26.03 7.78
N ALA A 81 -17.96 26.84 6.73
CA ALA A 81 -18.25 28.26 6.83
C ALA A 81 -19.48 28.55 7.73
N SER A 82 -20.43 27.61 7.74
CA SER A 82 -21.68 27.72 8.52
C SER A 82 -21.55 27.27 9.98
N GLN A 83 -20.39 26.74 10.41
CA GLN A 83 -20.18 26.25 11.77
C GLN A 83 -19.87 27.38 12.77
N PRO A 84 -20.36 27.31 14.03
CA PRO A 84 -20.07 28.30 15.08
C PRO A 84 -18.57 28.48 15.39
N GLU A 85 -17.80 27.40 15.29
CA GLU A 85 -16.34 27.37 15.53
C GLU A 85 -15.58 28.17 14.46
N THR A 86 -16.08 28.16 13.23
CA THR A 86 -15.56 28.98 12.12
C THR A 86 -16.02 30.43 12.26
N ALA A 87 -17.28 30.64 12.63
CA ALA A 87 -17.85 31.97 12.85
C ALA A 87 -17.10 32.76 13.95
N SER A 88 -16.52 32.06 14.93
CA SER A 88 -15.76 32.66 16.03
C SER A 88 -14.24 32.78 15.77
N ASN A 89 -13.74 32.34 14.61
CA ASN A 89 -12.32 32.38 14.25
C ASN A 89 -12.08 33.24 13.00
N GLU A 90 -11.69 34.50 13.20
CA GLU A 90 -11.47 35.50 12.14
C GLU A 90 -10.44 35.04 11.09
N LYS A 91 -9.36 34.38 11.52
CA LYS A 91 -8.35 33.81 10.59
C LYS A 91 -8.94 32.71 9.73
N ALA A 92 -9.84 31.89 10.29
CA ALA A 92 -10.49 30.82 9.53
C ALA A 92 -11.48 31.39 8.51
N GLN A 93 -12.20 32.46 8.83
CA GLN A 93 -13.09 33.13 7.89
C GLN A 93 -12.33 33.68 6.67
N ILE A 94 -11.14 34.27 6.87
CA ILE A 94 -10.29 34.74 5.77
C ILE A 94 -9.91 33.58 4.84
N ILE A 95 -9.47 32.45 5.41
CA ILE A 95 -9.07 31.27 4.62
C ILE A 95 -10.29 30.62 3.93
N VAL A 96 -11.44 30.58 4.58
CA VAL A 96 -12.71 30.12 3.97
C VAL A 96 -13.07 30.99 2.76
N GLN A 97 -12.97 32.31 2.88
CA GLN A 97 -13.28 33.21 1.76
C GLN A 97 -12.26 33.05 0.62
N GLU A 98 -10.98 32.88 0.94
CA GLU A 98 -9.92 32.55 -0.03
C GLU A 98 -10.27 31.26 -0.79
N LEU A 99 -10.69 30.21 -0.08
CA LEU A 99 -11.08 28.93 -0.66
C LEU A 99 -12.32 29.02 -1.54
N LEU A 100 -13.40 29.62 -1.06
CA LEU A 100 -14.63 29.77 -1.83
C LEU A 100 -14.35 30.55 -3.12
N THR A 101 -13.57 31.62 -3.04
CA THR A 101 -13.17 32.41 -4.22
C THR A 101 -12.34 31.57 -5.20
N ALA A 102 -11.40 30.76 -4.71
CA ALA A 102 -10.59 29.90 -5.57
C ALA A 102 -11.42 28.78 -6.22
N LEU A 103 -12.38 28.21 -5.49
CA LEU A 103 -13.28 27.16 -5.97
C LEU A 103 -14.27 27.69 -7.01
N GLU A 104 -14.83 28.88 -6.81
CA GLU A 104 -15.74 29.55 -7.76
C GLU A 104 -15.03 29.96 -9.06
N ARG A 105 -13.74 30.29 -8.98
CA ARG A 105 -12.92 30.66 -10.14
C ARG A 105 -12.28 29.46 -10.84
N TYR A 106 -12.36 28.27 -10.26
CA TYR A 106 -11.73 27.10 -10.84
C TYR A 106 -12.37 26.78 -12.20
N PRO A 107 -11.59 26.63 -13.28
CA PRO A 107 -12.17 26.49 -14.62
C PRO A 107 -13.08 25.27 -14.76
N HIS A 108 -14.22 25.46 -15.42
CA HIS A 108 -15.17 24.38 -15.73
C HIS A 108 -14.87 23.68 -17.07
N VAL A 109 -13.92 24.20 -17.83
CA VAL A 109 -13.46 23.66 -19.11
C VAL A 109 -11.93 23.64 -19.12
N ASN A 110 -11.35 22.71 -19.88
CA ASN A 110 -9.91 22.59 -20.00
C ASN A 110 -9.37 23.74 -20.86
N ASP A 111 -8.86 24.80 -20.21
CA ASP A 111 -8.23 25.95 -20.85
C ASP A 111 -6.71 25.72 -20.93
N PRO A 112 -6.11 25.60 -22.13
CA PRO A 112 -4.67 25.39 -22.28
C PRO A 112 -3.80 26.52 -21.71
N ALA A 113 -4.35 27.70 -21.47
CA ALA A 113 -3.65 28.83 -20.86
C ALA A 113 -3.62 28.77 -19.33
N VAL A 114 -4.37 27.86 -18.70
CA VAL A 114 -4.50 27.74 -17.25
C VAL A 114 -3.87 26.45 -16.76
N ASP A 115 -3.00 26.58 -15.75
CA ASP A 115 -2.46 25.42 -15.04
C ASP A 115 -3.48 24.93 -14.00
N LEU A 116 -4.42 24.10 -14.47
CA LEU A 116 -5.47 23.51 -13.66
C LEU A 116 -4.92 22.74 -12.46
N LEU A 117 -3.83 21.99 -12.65
CA LEU A 117 -3.25 21.16 -11.60
C LEU A 117 -2.65 22.03 -10.51
N HIS A 118 -1.97 23.11 -10.88
CA HIS A 118 -1.44 24.08 -9.92
C HIS A 118 -2.55 24.77 -9.11
N ASP A 119 -3.61 25.22 -9.78
CA ASP A 119 -4.74 25.86 -9.10
C ASP A 119 -5.47 24.90 -8.14
N LEU A 120 -5.65 23.64 -8.54
CA LEU A 120 -6.23 22.60 -7.69
C LEU A 120 -5.34 22.36 -6.48
N GLN A 121 -4.02 22.33 -6.69
CA GLN A 121 -3.07 22.16 -5.60
C GLN A 121 -3.12 23.31 -4.60
N ARG A 122 -3.30 24.56 -5.08
CA ARG A 122 -3.52 25.72 -4.21
C ARG A 122 -4.77 25.54 -3.35
N ILE A 123 -5.89 25.08 -3.94
CA ILE A 123 -7.13 24.77 -3.21
C ILE A 123 -6.88 23.72 -2.11
N ARG A 124 -6.23 22.59 -2.45
CA ARG A 124 -5.89 21.54 -1.47
C ARG A 124 -5.08 22.08 -0.30
N ASN A 125 -4.06 22.87 -0.60
CA ASN A 125 -3.16 23.45 0.41
C ASN A 125 -3.87 24.47 1.30
N THR A 126 -4.68 25.37 0.73
CA THR A 126 -5.46 26.33 1.51
C THR A 126 -6.53 25.61 2.36
N TYR A 127 -7.14 24.55 1.85
CA TYR A 127 -8.07 23.71 2.63
C TYR A 127 -7.38 23.02 3.81
N ARG A 128 -6.17 22.48 3.62
CA ARG A 128 -5.38 21.92 4.73
C ARG A 128 -5.04 22.97 5.79
N ARG A 129 -4.67 24.19 5.36
CA ARG A 129 -4.43 25.31 6.29
C ARG A 129 -5.69 25.63 7.10
N LEU A 130 -6.86 25.62 6.46
CA LEU A 130 -8.14 25.79 7.14
C LEU A 130 -8.37 24.66 8.16
N CYS A 131 -8.18 23.40 7.76
CA CYS A 131 -8.33 22.25 8.64
C CYS A 131 -7.39 22.31 9.85
N ALA A 132 -6.13 22.66 9.64
CA ALA A 132 -5.15 22.82 10.71
C ALA A 132 -5.53 23.96 11.67
N LEU A 133 -5.99 25.10 11.12
CA LEU A 133 -6.37 26.28 11.90
C LEU A 133 -7.63 26.06 12.73
N LEU A 134 -8.64 25.42 12.14
CA LEU A 134 -9.88 25.06 12.81
C LEU A 134 -9.73 23.82 13.70
N LYS A 135 -8.55 23.18 13.68
CA LYS A 135 -8.32 21.88 14.29
C LYS A 135 -9.42 20.90 13.88
N VAL A 136 -9.83 20.91 12.60
CA VAL A 136 -10.80 19.96 12.04
C VAL A 136 -10.32 18.59 12.47
N SER A 137 -11.05 18.04 13.42
CA SER A 137 -10.46 17.04 14.28
C SER A 137 -10.44 15.74 13.51
N TYR A 138 -9.27 15.12 13.35
CA TYR A 138 -9.21 13.72 12.89
C TYR A 138 -10.12 12.82 13.74
N LYS A 139 -10.46 13.24 14.98
CA LYS A 139 -11.48 12.61 15.82
C LYS A 139 -12.85 12.53 15.14
N SER A 140 -13.30 13.57 14.44
CA SER A 140 -14.60 13.53 13.74
C SER A 140 -14.58 12.52 12.58
N GLN A 141 -13.46 12.39 11.88
CA GLN A 141 -13.34 11.40 10.80
C GLN A 141 -13.22 9.99 11.37
N VAL A 142 -12.45 9.82 12.44
CA VAL A 142 -12.39 8.59 13.23
C VAL A 142 -13.78 8.21 13.72
N ASP A 143 -14.60 9.15 14.21
CA ASP A 143 -15.98 8.92 14.64
C ASP A 143 -16.86 8.39 13.53
N THR A 144 -16.79 9.05 12.37
CA THR A 144 -17.55 8.64 11.20
C THR A 144 -17.20 7.22 10.78
N ILE A 145 -15.91 6.88 10.75
CA ILE A 145 -15.45 5.53 10.36
C ILE A 145 -15.78 4.49 11.43
N VAL A 146 -15.62 4.81 12.72
CA VAL A 146 -16.00 3.93 13.84
C VAL A 146 -17.48 3.60 13.78
N ARG A 147 -18.36 4.61 13.64
CA ARG A 147 -19.82 4.39 13.52
C ARG A 147 -20.19 3.52 12.32
N PHE A 148 -19.42 3.59 11.23
CA PHE A 148 -19.61 2.73 10.07
C PHE A 148 -19.12 1.29 10.33
N LEU A 149 -17.98 1.12 10.99
CA LEU A 149 -17.38 -0.19 11.23
C LEU A 149 -18.09 -0.98 12.34
N GLU A 150 -18.48 -0.34 13.45
CA GLU A 150 -19.09 -0.98 14.63
C GLU A 150 -20.20 -1.99 14.30
N PRO A 151 -21.27 -1.63 13.57
CA PRO A 151 -22.33 -2.58 13.23
C PRO A 151 -21.85 -3.71 12.31
N ASN A 152 -20.75 -3.49 11.58
CA ASN A 152 -20.17 -4.45 10.64
C ASN A 152 -19.06 -5.32 11.27
N VAL A 153 -18.61 -5.05 12.51
CA VAL A 153 -17.53 -5.80 13.18
C VAL A 153 -17.77 -7.33 13.17
N PRO A 154 -18.99 -7.85 13.45
CA PRO A 154 -19.25 -9.29 13.38
C PRO A 154 -19.08 -9.87 11.97
N PHE A 155 -19.47 -9.14 10.92
CA PHE A 155 -19.28 -9.54 9.53
C PHE A 155 -17.80 -9.51 9.15
N ILE A 156 -17.12 -8.41 9.45
CA ILE A 156 -15.70 -8.22 9.14
C ILE A 156 -14.85 -9.30 9.83
N ASN A 157 -15.21 -9.69 11.05
CA ASN A 157 -14.50 -10.72 11.81
C ASN A 157 -15.00 -12.15 11.59
N CYS A 158 -16.02 -12.38 10.76
CA CYS A 158 -16.49 -13.73 10.50
C CYS A 158 -15.36 -14.59 9.93
N HIS A 159 -15.28 -15.84 10.36
CA HIS A 159 -14.25 -16.75 9.88
C HIS A 159 -14.73 -17.42 8.59
N MET A 160 -14.07 -17.13 7.47
CA MET A 160 -14.53 -17.49 6.12
C MET A 160 -14.78 -18.99 5.89
N VAL A 161 -14.20 -19.87 6.72
CA VAL A 161 -14.45 -21.33 6.62
C VAL A 161 -15.83 -21.70 7.15
N ASP A 162 -16.37 -20.92 8.09
CA ASP A 162 -17.69 -21.16 8.67
C ASP A 162 -18.84 -20.72 7.76
N TYR A 163 -18.52 -20.30 6.53
CA TYR A 163 -19.47 -19.77 5.54
C TYR A 163 -20.72 -20.64 5.38
N LEU A 164 -20.52 -21.96 5.17
CA LEU A 164 -21.62 -22.91 4.98
C LEU A 164 -22.31 -23.24 6.31
N THR A 165 -21.53 -23.53 7.36
CA THR A 165 -22.08 -24.05 8.62
C THR A 165 -22.80 -22.99 9.46
N GLU A 166 -22.49 -21.71 9.27
CA GLU A 166 -23.11 -20.58 9.97
C GLU A 166 -23.97 -19.70 9.05
N GLN A 167 -24.24 -20.15 7.82
CA GLN A 167 -25.08 -19.45 6.84
C GLN A 167 -24.66 -17.98 6.65
N HIS A 168 -23.36 -17.73 6.48
CA HIS A 168 -22.81 -16.37 6.45
C HIS A 168 -23.43 -15.49 5.37
N TRP A 169 -23.78 -16.07 4.21
CA TRP A 169 -24.51 -15.34 3.17
C TRP A 169 -25.79 -14.70 3.71
N LYS A 170 -26.69 -15.53 4.25
CA LYS A 170 -27.97 -15.09 4.79
C LYS A 170 -27.81 -14.12 5.97
N ARG A 171 -26.79 -14.35 6.80
CA ARG A 171 -26.56 -13.60 8.03
C ARG A 171 -25.98 -12.20 7.80
N PHE A 172 -25.07 -12.05 6.84
CA PHE A 172 -24.26 -10.83 6.73
C PHE A 172 -24.43 -10.06 5.43
N VAL A 173 -24.84 -10.70 4.33
CA VAL A 173 -25.06 -9.99 3.06
C VAL A 173 -26.36 -9.20 3.17
N PRO A 174 -26.41 -7.91 2.78
CA PRO A 174 -27.65 -7.13 2.78
C PRO A 174 -28.76 -7.81 1.97
N GLU A 175 -30.01 -7.77 2.45
CA GLU A 175 -31.17 -8.38 1.75
C GLU A 175 -31.32 -7.89 0.31
N THR A 176 -31.02 -6.61 0.06
CA THR A 176 -31.02 -6.03 -1.28
C THR A 176 -30.08 -6.75 -2.24
N ILE A 177 -28.86 -7.09 -1.79
CA ILE A 177 -27.89 -7.87 -2.57
C ILE A 177 -28.32 -9.33 -2.65
N GLN A 178 -28.85 -9.92 -1.57
CA GLN A 178 -29.33 -11.30 -1.59
C GLN A 178 -30.42 -11.50 -2.65
N SER A 179 -31.44 -10.62 -2.68
CA SER A 179 -32.53 -10.68 -3.65
C SER A 179 -32.05 -10.39 -5.08
N GLU A 180 -31.17 -9.40 -5.24
CA GLU A 180 -30.59 -9.04 -6.54
C GLU A 180 -29.79 -10.19 -7.18
N LEU A 181 -29.05 -10.95 -6.36
CA LEU A 181 -28.22 -12.05 -6.83
C LEU A 181 -28.92 -13.40 -6.83
N GLN A 182 -30.17 -13.49 -6.35
CA GLN A 182 -30.92 -14.75 -6.34
C GLN A 182 -31.32 -15.22 -7.75
N THR A 183 -31.52 -14.28 -8.68
CA THR A 183 -32.08 -14.56 -10.02
C THR A 183 -31.04 -14.56 -11.13
N ILE A 184 -29.74 -14.42 -10.81
CA ILE A 184 -28.68 -14.35 -11.82
C ILE A 184 -28.36 -15.76 -12.36
N PRO A 185 -28.04 -15.89 -13.65
CA PRO A 185 -27.73 -17.20 -14.24
C PRO A 185 -26.40 -17.76 -13.72
N ASP A 186 -25.45 -16.89 -13.40
CA ASP A 186 -24.14 -17.23 -12.86
C ASP A 186 -23.57 -16.05 -12.07
N TYR A 187 -22.60 -16.34 -11.18
CA TYR A 187 -21.93 -15.32 -10.38
C TYR A 187 -20.76 -14.62 -11.09
N LEU A 188 -20.40 -14.99 -12.33
CA LEU A 188 -19.31 -14.33 -13.05
C LEU A 188 -19.64 -12.87 -13.34
N GLN A 189 -20.88 -12.58 -13.75
CA GLN A 189 -21.28 -11.21 -14.07
C GLN A 189 -21.15 -10.25 -12.87
N VAL A 190 -21.51 -10.70 -11.66
CA VAL A 190 -21.34 -9.88 -10.45
C VAL A 190 -19.88 -9.80 -10.01
N LYS A 191 -19.08 -10.86 -10.20
CA LYS A 191 -17.62 -10.81 -9.95
C LYS A 191 -16.94 -9.79 -10.88
N GLU A 192 -17.27 -9.80 -12.17
CA GLU A 192 -16.81 -8.80 -13.14
C GLU A 192 -17.23 -7.38 -12.74
N PHE A 193 -18.43 -7.23 -12.16
CA PHE A 193 -18.88 -5.94 -11.64
C PHE A 193 -18.04 -5.46 -10.44
N PHE A 194 -17.73 -6.36 -9.47
CA PHE A 194 -16.83 -6.05 -8.36
C PHE A 194 -15.41 -5.71 -8.83
N TRP A 195 -14.84 -6.49 -9.75
CA TRP A 195 -13.51 -6.24 -10.29
C TRP A 195 -13.48 -4.97 -11.15
N GLY A 196 -14.60 -4.61 -11.76
CA GLY A 196 -14.75 -3.41 -12.57
C GLY A 196 -14.86 -2.10 -11.78
N GLN A 197 -14.94 -2.14 -10.45
CA GLN A 197 -15.23 -0.96 -9.61
C GLN A 197 -14.22 0.20 -9.70
N PHE A 198 -13.03 -0.06 -10.27
CA PHE A 198 -11.98 0.94 -10.49
C PHE A 198 -11.89 1.43 -11.94
N TYR A 199 -12.69 0.89 -12.85
CA TYR A 199 -12.80 1.34 -14.23
C TYR A 199 -13.90 2.41 -14.36
N GLU A 200 -13.77 3.29 -15.35
CA GLU A 200 -14.76 4.34 -15.63
C GLU A 200 -16.14 3.81 -16.02
N SER A 201 -16.19 2.62 -16.62
CA SER A 201 -17.46 1.96 -16.93
C SER A 201 -18.29 1.71 -15.69
N PHE A 202 -17.68 1.62 -14.51
CA PHE A 202 -18.41 1.55 -13.26
C PHE A 202 -19.19 2.83 -13.00
N ASP A 203 -18.64 4.02 -13.26
CA ASP A 203 -19.33 5.28 -12.93
C ASP A 203 -20.50 5.59 -13.89
N ARG A 204 -20.58 4.90 -15.04
CA ARG A 204 -21.72 4.96 -15.97
C ARG A 204 -22.82 4.04 -15.42
N ASP A 205 -23.84 4.60 -14.76
CA ASP A 205 -24.95 3.81 -14.23
C ASP A 205 -25.71 3.10 -15.37
N ASP A 206 -25.40 1.82 -15.55
CA ASP A 206 -26.03 0.94 -16.54
C ASP A 206 -27.28 0.23 -15.98
N GLY A 207 -27.70 0.60 -14.76
CA GLY A 207 -28.87 0.06 -14.08
C GLY A 207 -28.71 -1.36 -13.53
N ARG A 208 -27.56 -2.02 -13.74
CA ARG A 208 -27.27 -3.36 -13.23
C ARG A 208 -26.73 -3.30 -11.81
N PHE A 209 -27.00 -4.36 -11.05
CA PHE A 209 -26.45 -4.60 -9.72
C PHE A 209 -26.54 -3.37 -8.78
N ARG A 210 -27.69 -2.70 -8.71
CA ARG A 210 -27.93 -1.49 -7.90
C ARG A 210 -27.61 -1.71 -6.43
N GLY A 211 -27.96 -2.88 -5.87
CA GLY A 211 -27.67 -3.22 -4.49
C GLY A 211 -26.17 -3.34 -4.24
N VAL A 212 -25.47 -4.08 -5.10
CA VAL A 212 -24.00 -4.22 -5.05
C VAL A 212 -23.30 -2.88 -5.26
N ARG A 213 -23.73 -2.09 -6.25
CA ARG A 213 -23.20 -0.74 -6.53
C ARG A 213 -23.30 0.15 -5.31
N ALA A 214 -24.49 0.28 -4.73
CA ALA A 214 -24.72 1.10 -3.54
C ALA A 214 -23.83 0.67 -2.37
N PHE A 215 -23.61 -0.64 -2.22
CA PHE A 215 -22.71 -1.17 -1.20
C PHE A 215 -21.24 -0.79 -1.44
N ILE A 216 -20.74 -0.95 -2.67
CA ILE A 216 -19.39 -0.54 -3.08
C ILE A 216 -19.20 0.97 -2.89
N GLU A 217 -20.14 1.78 -3.37
CA GLU A 217 -20.07 3.23 -3.22
C GLU A 217 -20.08 3.66 -1.76
N ASN A 218 -20.90 3.01 -0.92
CA ASN A 218 -20.94 3.30 0.50
C ASN A 218 -19.61 2.99 1.20
N THR A 219 -18.99 1.83 0.95
CA THR A 219 -17.67 1.49 1.54
C THR A 219 -16.56 2.40 1.02
N ARG A 220 -16.59 2.79 -0.27
CA ARG A 220 -15.64 3.72 -0.90
C ARG A 220 -15.61 5.10 -0.25
N ARG A 221 -16.66 5.52 0.46
CA ARG A 221 -16.69 6.81 1.16
C ARG A 221 -15.72 6.85 2.36
N TYR A 222 -15.47 5.70 2.99
CA TYR A 222 -14.73 5.62 4.27
C TYR A 222 -13.26 5.16 4.12
N ARG A 223 -12.81 4.82 2.91
CA ARG A 223 -11.38 4.58 2.64
C ARG A 223 -10.62 5.90 2.50
N LEU A 224 -9.30 5.90 2.70
CA LEU A 224 -8.44 7.05 2.40
C LEU A 224 -8.67 7.57 0.98
N GLY A 225 -8.91 8.88 0.85
CA GLY A 225 -9.30 9.55 -0.39
C GLY A 225 -10.81 9.46 -0.74
N GLY A 226 -11.60 8.77 0.07
CA GLY A 226 -13.07 8.81 0.03
C GLY A 226 -13.64 10.04 0.73
N SER A 227 -14.92 10.35 0.52
CA SER A 227 -15.54 11.59 1.02
C SER A 227 -15.47 11.78 2.53
N GLU A 228 -15.54 10.71 3.33
CA GLU A 228 -15.50 10.80 4.80
C GLU A 228 -14.07 10.86 5.36
N ALA A 229 -13.08 10.45 4.56
CA ALA A 229 -11.66 10.49 4.90
C ALA A 229 -10.87 11.44 3.98
N HIS A 230 -11.54 12.39 3.32
CA HIS A 230 -10.90 13.27 2.35
C HIS A 230 -9.92 14.22 3.04
N GLY A 231 -8.82 14.54 2.35
CA GLY A 231 -7.78 15.44 2.86
C GLY A 231 -6.96 14.89 4.03
N THR A 232 -7.13 13.63 4.42
CA THR A 232 -6.36 13.00 5.51
C THR A 232 -4.98 12.52 5.09
N ALA A 233 -4.82 12.13 3.82
CA ALA A 233 -3.56 11.71 3.23
C ALA A 233 -3.14 12.64 2.09
N LEU A 234 -1.84 12.87 1.97
CA LEU A 234 -1.19 13.55 0.86
C LEU A 234 -0.89 12.53 -0.25
N THR A 235 -0.90 12.96 -1.51
CA THR A 235 -0.18 12.22 -2.54
C THR A 235 1.33 12.36 -2.34
N LEU A 236 2.11 11.52 -3.02
CA LEU A 236 3.56 11.65 -3.03
C LEU A 236 3.99 13.04 -3.52
N ASP A 237 3.46 13.49 -4.66
CA ASP A 237 3.81 14.80 -5.24
C ASP A 237 3.50 15.94 -4.29
N GLU A 238 2.32 15.92 -3.66
CA GLU A 238 1.94 16.95 -2.68
C GLU A 238 2.87 17.01 -1.49
N PHE A 239 3.33 15.85 -1.01
CA PHE A 239 4.29 15.78 0.08
C PHE A 239 5.67 16.28 -0.37
N MET A 240 6.12 15.91 -1.57
CA MET A 240 7.41 16.33 -2.11
C MET A 240 7.43 17.84 -2.42
N ASP A 241 6.34 18.39 -2.94
CA ASP A 241 6.17 19.83 -3.16
C ASP A 241 6.18 20.61 -1.84
N ALA A 242 5.56 20.06 -0.79
CA ALA A 242 5.63 20.65 0.55
C ALA A 242 7.06 20.66 1.12
N LEU A 243 7.95 19.81 0.60
CA LEU A 243 9.37 19.80 0.93
C LEU A 243 10.23 20.69 0.03
N SER A 244 9.71 21.21 -1.10
CA SER A 244 10.35 22.11 -2.09
C SER A 244 11.89 22.03 -2.12
N ASP A 245 12.56 22.82 -1.28
CA ASP A 245 14.02 23.02 -1.25
C ASP A 245 14.81 21.83 -0.67
N CYS A 246 14.11 20.89 -0.02
CA CYS A 246 14.67 19.70 0.62
C CYS A 246 14.51 18.43 -0.24
N ARG A 247 13.87 18.54 -1.42
CA ARG A 247 13.60 17.43 -2.33
C ARG A 247 14.91 16.77 -2.81
N LYS A 248 14.92 15.44 -2.78
CA LYS A 248 15.93 14.61 -3.44
C LYS A 248 15.25 13.72 -4.46
N ASP A 249 15.77 13.76 -5.68
CA ASP A 249 15.38 12.84 -6.74
C ASP A 249 16.33 11.65 -6.80
N THR A 250 15.84 10.55 -7.36
CA THR A 250 16.64 9.37 -7.66
C THR A 250 17.43 9.58 -8.96
N ARG A 251 18.68 9.17 -8.94
CA ARG A 251 19.64 9.31 -10.05
C ARG A 251 20.31 7.99 -10.41
N LEU A 252 20.19 6.96 -9.57
CA LEU A 252 20.81 5.66 -9.81
C LEU A 252 19.82 4.66 -10.39
N ASN A 253 20.13 4.11 -11.57
CA ASN A 253 19.40 2.99 -12.13
C ASN A 253 19.97 1.66 -11.57
N MET A 254 19.31 1.07 -10.57
CA MET A 254 19.72 -0.21 -9.95
C MET A 254 18.76 -1.37 -10.31
N LYS A 255 18.30 -1.42 -11.56
CA LYS A 255 17.38 -2.46 -12.05
C LYS A 255 17.94 -3.90 -11.95
N GLU A 256 19.27 -4.07 -11.88
CA GLU A 256 19.92 -5.37 -12.06
C GLU A 256 19.84 -6.35 -10.87
N LEU A 257 19.27 -5.96 -9.72
CA LEU A 257 19.36 -6.80 -8.50
C LEU A 257 18.03 -6.98 -7.74
N MET A 258 16.90 -6.64 -8.36
CA MET A 258 15.58 -6.62 -7.75
C MET A 258 14.49 -6.86 -8.80
N ASN A 259 13.33 -7.39 -8.38
CA ASN A 259 12.15 -7.33 -9.25
C ASN A 259 11.64 -5.89 -9.37
N VAL A 260 10.91 -5.60 -10.46
CA VAL A 260 10.43 -4.24 -10.80
C VAL A 260 9.64 -3.60 -9.65
N LYS A 261 8.73 -4.36 -9.02
CA LYS A 261 7.95 -3.91 -7.86
C LYS A 261 8.84 -3.42 -6.73
N LYS A 262 9.79 -4.26 -6.31
CA LYS A 262 10.65 -3.97 -5.17
C LYS A 262 11.58 -2.81 -5.49
N CYS A 263 12.06 -2.70 -6.73
CA CYS A 263 12.85 -1.57 -7.18
C CYS A 263 12.07 -0.26 -6.99
N HIS A 264 10.82 -0.21 -7.47
CA HIS A 264 9.96 0.97 -7.35
C HIS A 264 9.68 1.37 -5.88
N GLU A 265 9.31 0.42 -5.02
CA GLU A 265 9.08 0.70 -3.59
C GLU A 265 10.32 1.30 -2.91
N VAL A 266 11.48 0.69 -3.15
CA VAL A 266 12.73 1.07 -2.48
C VAL A 266 13.26 2.40 -3.02
N GLU A 267 13.08 2.66 -4.32
CA GLU A 267 13.44 3.94 -4.93
C GLU A 267 12.66 5.11 -4.34
N VAL A 268 11.33 5.00 -4.33
CA VAL A 268 10.46 6.05 -3.78
C VAL A 268 10.70 6.22 -2.28
N ALA A 269 10.79 5.11 -1.52
CA ALA A 269 11.03 5.18 -0.08
C ALA A 269 12.39 5.82 0.25
N ALA A 270 13.45 5.49 -0.49
CA ALA A 270 14.78 6.07 -0.27
C ALA A 270 14.78 7.58 -0.55
N ALA A 271 14.16 8.03 -1.64
CA ALA A 271 14.03 9.44 -1.98
C ALA A 271 13.25 10.23 -0.91
N VAL A 272 12.17 9.65 -0.40
CA VAL A 272 11.35 10.25 0.67
C VAL A 272 12.13 10.34 1.98
N VAL A 273 12.84 9.28 2.38
CA VAL A 273 13.66 9.28 3.60
C VAL A 273 14.81 10.29 3.48
N ALA A 274 15.47 10.37 2.32
CA ALA A 274 16.53 11.34 2.07
C ALA A 274 16.00 12.79 2.09
N SER A 275 14.83 13.03 1.51
CA SER A 275 14.17 14.35 1.53
C SER A 275 13.75 14.75 2.94
N LEU A 276 13.26 13.79 3.73
CA LEU A 276 12.99 13.96 5.15
C LEU A 276 14.26 14.34 5.93
N CYS A 277 15.39 13.68 5.66
CA CYS A 277 16.67 14.01 6.30
C CYS A 277 17.13 15.43 5.96
N ASN A 278 16.98 15.89 4.71
CA ASN A 278 17.27 17.29 4.38
C ASN A 278 16.32 18.25 5.08
N GLY A 279 15.03 17.90 5.19
CA GLY A 279 14.07 18.68 5.97
C GLY A 279 14.52 18.82 7.42
N VAL A 280 14.98 17.73 8.05
CA VAL A 280 15.55 17.77 9.41
C VAL A 280 16.78 18.66 9.49
N ALA A 281 17.70 18.55 8.53
CA ALA A 281 18.91 19.36 8.49
C ALA A 281 18.61 20.85 8.28
N SER A 282 17.65 21.21 7.42
CA SER A 282 17.30 22.60 7.12
C SER A 282 16.63 23.33 8.29
N ILE A 283 15.93 22.60 9.17
CA ILE A 283 15.32 23.15 10.38
C ILE A 283 16.37 23.43 11.47
N GLN A 284 17.51 22.74 11.45
CA GLN A 284 18.53 22.84 12.50
C GLN A 284 19.74 23.69 12.08
N PRO A 285 20.12 24.72 12.86
CA PRO A 285 21.27 25.56 12.52
C PRO A 285 22.56 24.75 12.43
N ASN A 286 23.32 24.95 11.36
CA ASN A 286 24.63 24.32 11.10
C ASN A 286 24.62 22.79 11.00
N MET A 287 23.45 22.16 10.81
CA MET A 287 23.34 20.74 10.56
C MET A 287 23.47 20.44 9.07
N LYS A 288 24.26 19.44 8.74
CA LYS A 288 24.39 18.89 7.39
C LYS A 288 23.78 17.49 7.35
N LEU A 289 23.56 17.01 6.14
CA LEU A 289 23.04 15.67 5.90
C LEU A 289 23.99 14.57 6.44
N GLU A 290 25.30 14.82 6.42
CA GLU A 290 26.33 13.92 6.97
C GLU A 290 26.27 13.76 8.50
N ASP A 291 25.59 14.69 9.20
CA ASP A 291 25.41 14.62 10.65
C ASP A 291 24.22 13.73 11.08
N ILE A 292 23.47 13.19 10.11
CA ILE A 292 22.24 12.42 10.34
C ILE A 292 22.51 10.94 10.07
N LEU A 293 22.23 10.10 11.06
CA LEU A 293 22.19 8.64 10.90
C LEU A 293 20.74 8.18 10.67
N VAL A 294 20.51 7.41 9.62
CA VAL A 294 19.23 6.74 9.40
C VAL A 294 19.22 5.40 10.14
N ILE A 295 18.15 5.14 10.90
CA ILE A 295 17.89 3.84 11.49
C ILE A 295 16.76 3.18 10.68
N ASP A 296 17.04 2.06 10.02
CA ASP A 296 16.01 1.30 9.30
C ASP A 296 15.50 0.15 10.17
N ALA A 297 14.27 0.31 10.68
CA ALA A 297 13.62 -0.63 11.57
C ALA A 297 12.88 -1.71 10.76
N GLY A 298 13.35 -2.95 10.88
CA GLY A 298 12.89 -4.06 10.03
C GLY A 298 13.57 -4.04 8.67
N ASP A 299 14.88 -3.78 8.65
CA ASP A 299 15.73 -3.66 7.45
C ASP A 299 15.61 -4.86 6.49
N GLY A 300 15.21 -6.02 7.02
CA GLY A 300 14.99 -7.23 6.26
C GLY A 300 16.27 -7.62 5.53
N LYS A 301 16.22 -7.55 4.21
CA LYS A 301 17.34 -7.95 3.34
C LYS A 301 18.21 -6.76 2.89
N GLY A 302 18.14 -5.61 3.56
CA GLY A 302 19.04 -4.48 3.35
C GLY A 302 18.76 -3.65 2.10
N TYR A 303 17.56 -3.73 1.51
CA TYR A 303 17.29 -3.10 0.21
C TYR A 303 17.15 -1.58 0.31
N LEU A 304 16.38 -1.10 1.29
CA LEU A 304 16.21 0.34 1.54
C LEU A 304 17.50 0.95 2.06
N SER A 305 18.09 0.36 3.11
CA SER A 305 19.35 0.83 3.69
C SER A 305 20.48 0.94 2.67
N SER A 306 20.70 -0.09 1.85
CA SER A 306 21.77 -0.04 0.84
C SER A 306 21.52 1.04 -0.22
N ARG A 307 20.27 1.31 -0.59
CA ARG A 307 19.95 2.36 -1.57
C ARG A 307 20.10 3.76 -0.98
N ILE A 308 19.61 4.01 0.24
CA ILE A 308 19.82 5.28 0.94
C ILE A 308 21.32 5.60 1.04
N ALA A 309 22.12 4.62 1.47
CA ALA A 309 23.56 4.79 1.60
C ALA A 309 24.25 5.06 0.25
N LEU A 310 23.98 4.23 -0.78
CA LEU A 310 24.62 4.36 -2.10
C LEU A 310 24.21 5.63 -2.86
N GLU A 311 22.94 6.00 -2.80
CA GLU A 311 22.37 7.01 -3.68
C GLU A 311 22.38 8.40 -3.08
N HIS A 312 22.22 8.49 -1.76
CA HIS A 312 22.10 9.76 -1.05
C HIS A 312 23.29 10.03 -0.13
N GLY A 313 24.22 9.07 0.04
CA GLY A 313 25.43 9.25 0.85
C GLY A 313 25.14 9.42 2.34
N ILE A 314 24.02 8.87 2.82
CA ILE A 314 23.59 8.97 4.22
C ILE A 314 23.99 7.69 4.95
N GLU A 315 24.54 7.80 6.16
CA GLU A 315 24.83 6.63 6.98
C GLU A 315 23.52 5.94 7.40
N VAL A 316 23.51 4.60 7.35
CA VAL A 316 22.35 3.78 7.70
C VAL A 316 22.74 2.64 8.63
N LEU A 317 22.03 2.53 9.74
CA LEU A 317 22.02 1.33 10.59
C LEU A 317 20.72 0.56 10.36
N GLY A 318 20.84 -0.56 9.66
CA GLY A 318 19.75 -1.51 9.48
C GLY A 318 19.59 -2.44 10.68
N VAL A 319 18.39 -2.55 11.22
CA VAL A 319 18.10 -3.41 12.37
C VAL A 319 16.96 -4.35 12.02
N ASP A 320 17.20 -5.66 12.15
CA ASP A 320 16.17 -6.68 11.94
C ASP A 320 16.23 -7.73 13.05
N CYS A 321 15.09 -8.26 13.48
CA CYS A 321 15.07 -9.27 14.53
C CYS A 321 15.36 -10.69 14.02
N ASN A 322 15.36 -10.91 12.70
CA ASN A 322 15.62 -12.20 12.07
C ASN A 322 17.06 -12.27 11.54
N GLU A 323 17.86 -13.19 12.09
CA GLU A 323 19.25 -13.41 11.69
C GLU A 323 19.39 -13.83 10.20
N GLU A 324 18.41 -14.54 9.65
CA GLU A 324 18.43 -14.91 8.23
C GLU A 324 18.34 -13.67 7.33
N ASN A 325 17.55 -12.68 7.74
CA ASN A 325 17.40 -11.42 7.03
C ASN A 325 18.71 -10.63 7.05
N THR A 326 19.33 -10.47 8.23
CA THR A 326 20.60 -9.74 8.37
C THR A 326 21.75 -10.43 7.63
N SER A 327 21.83 -11.76 7.65
CA SER A 327 22.79 -12.52 6.82
C SER A 327 22.57 -12.32 5.32
N ASN A 328 21.31 -12.28 4.87
CA ASN A 328 20.98 -12.00 3.47
C ASN A 328 21.32 -10.55 3.06
N ALA A 329 21.16 -9.59 3.97
CA ALA A 329 21.56 -8.21 3.75
C ALA A 329 23.08 -8.07 3.60
N GLU A 330 23.86 -8.79 4.40
CA GLU A 330 25.32 -8.86 4.26
C GLU A 330 25.75 -9.44 2.91
N LYS A 331 25.17 -10.58 2.50
CA LYS A 331 25.44 -11.18 1.18
C LYS A 331 25.08 -10.23 0.04
N ARG A 332 24.02 -9.44 0.18
CA ARG A 332 23.64 -8.41 -0.79
C ARG A 332 24.69 -7.31 -0.87
N LEU A 333 25.13 -6.81 0.28
CA LEU A 333 26.17 -5.79 0.37
C LEU A 333 27.46 -6.25 -0.32
N GLU A 334 27.87 -7.52 -0.11
CA GLU A 334 29.02 -8.10 -0.80
C GLU A 334 28.88 -8.11 -2.33
N ARG A 335 27.69 -8.41 -2.85
CA ARG A 335 27.43 -8.36 -4.30
C ARG A 335 27.48 -6.93 -4.85
N LEU A 336 27.00 -5.96 -4.08
CA LEU A 336 27.00 -4.54 -4.49
C LEU A 336 28.41 -3.94 -4.53
N LYS A 337 29.34 -4.41 -3.68
CA LYS A 337 30.75 -3.99 -3.70
C LYS A 337 31.44 -4.28 -5.03
N LEU A 338 31.06 -5.36 -5.71
CA LEU A 338 31.62 -5.73 -7.01
C LEU A 338 31.22 -4.72 -8.10
N VAL A 339 30.22 -3.87 -7.84
CA VAL A 339 29.65 -2.93 -8.79
C VAL A 339 29.96 -1.47 -8.43
N LYS A 340 30.00 -1.10 -7.13
CA LYS A 340 30.31 0.27 -6.66
C LYS A 340 31.01 0.28 -5.28
N GLU A 341 32.16 0.96 -5.23
CA GLU A 341 33.00 1.44 -4.10
C GLU A 341 33.04 0.72 -2.73
N ASP A 342 34.23 0.68 -2.13
CA ASP A 342 34.48 0.30 -0.72
C ASP A 342 33.72 1.18 0.31
N SER A 343 33.30 2.39 -0.09
CA SER A 343 32.60 3.37 0.75
C SER A 343 31.27 2.86 1.31
N LEU A 344 30.58 1.97 0.60
CA LEU A 344 29.27 1.45 1.03
C LEU A 344 29.36 0.63 2.33
N LYS A 345 30.43 -0.15 2.51
CA LYS A 345 30.63 -0.91 3.76
C LYS A 345 30.80 0.02 4.94
N ARG A 346 31.29 1.25 4.74
CA ARG A 346 31.39 2.26 5.80
C ARG A 346 30.02 2.86 6.11
N MET A 347 29.26 3.23 5.07
CA MET A 347 27.99 3.95 5.22
C MET A 347 26.82 3.07 5.69
N TYR A 348 26.81 1.77 5.38
CA TYR A 348 25.73 0.87 5.78
C TYR A 348 26.23 -0.22 6.74
N ARG A 349 25.67 -0.22 7.94
CA ARG A 349 25.85 -1.23 8.99
C ARG A 349 24.53 -1.93 9.28
N ARG A 350 24.61 -3.15 9.83
CA ARG A 350 23.46 -4.01 10.10
C ARG A 350 23.66 -4.74 11.41
N THR A 351 22.57 -5.00 12.13
CA THR A 351 22.58 -5.80 13.36
C THR A 351 21.30 -6.61 13.54
N THR A 352 21.42 -7.75 14.21
CA THR A 352 20.30 -8.62 14.54
C THR A 352 19.79 -8.27 15.94
N GLN A 353 18.73 -7.47 16.02
CA GLN A 353 18.14 -7.06 17.29
C GLN A 353 16.64 -6.81 17.13
N LEU A 354 15.88 -7.13 18.18
CA LEU A 354 14.49 -6.70 18.29
C LEU A 354 14.43 -5.22 18.69
N ILE A 355 13.71 -4.41 17.92
CA ILE A 355 13.36 -3.04 18.30
C ILE A 355 12.09 -3.05 19.16
N ASP A 356 12.24 -2.63 20.42
CA ASP A 356 11.19 -2.44 21.41
C ASP A 356 11.33 -1.10 22.15
N PHE A 357 10.47 -0.84 23.15
CA PHE A 357 10.47 0.42 23.91
C PHE A 357 11.75 0.68 24.71
N ASN A 358 12.55 -0.34 24.98
CA ASN A 358 13.75 -0.25 25.80
C ASN A 358 15.02 -0.17 24.95
N THR A 359 14.88 -0.25 23.62
CA THR A 359 16.01 -0.27 22.70
C THR A 359 16.72 1.09 22.71
N ASN A 360 17.97 1.10 23.18
CA ASN A 360 18.81 2.29 23.20
C ASN A 360 19.52 2.46 21.85
N LEU A 361 18.86 3.15 20.92
CA LEU A 361 19.40 3.40 19.58
C LEU A 361 20.71 4.20 19.57
N VAL A 362 20.98 5.00 20.61
CA VAL A 362 22.22 5.78 20.69
C VAL A 362 23.42 4.88 21.00
N GLU A 363 23.27 3.94 21.93
CA GLU A 363 24.30 2.93 22.22
C GLU A 363 24.55 2.05 21.01
N LEU A 364 23.48 1.61 20.35
CA LEU A 364 23.60 0.82 19.13
C LEU A 364 24.31 1.59 18.01
N ALA A 365 23.97 2.86 17.81
CA ALA A 365 24.65 3.71 16.84
C ALA A 365 26.16 3.85 17.16
N ARG A 366 26.53 4.02 18.43
CA ARG A 366 27.94 4.09 18.87
C ARG A 366 28.70 2.78 18.63
N GLU A 367 28.06 1.64 18.82
CA GLU A 367 28.68 0.34 18.59
C GLU A 367 29.03 0.13 17.11
N TYR A 368 28.11 0.47 16.20
CA TYR A 368 28.27 0.18 14.76
C TYR A 368 28.93 1.32 13.97
N PHE A 369 28.85 2.55 14.47
CA PHE A 369 29.45 3.76 13.91
C PHE A 369 30.24 4.52 14.99
N PRO A 370 31.34 3.98 15.54
CA PRO A 370 32.05 4.61 16.67
C PRO A 370 32.54 6.04 16.39
N GLU A 371 32.85 6.35 15.13
CA GLU A 371 33.30 7.67 14.66
C GLU A 371 32.16 8.51 14.06
N GLY A 372 30.93 8.00 14.02
CA GLY A 372 29.77 8.67 13.41
C GLY A 372 29.03 9.64 14.34
N HIS A 373 28.00 10.29 13.82
CA HIS A 373 27.15 11.20 14.58
C HIS A 373 26.02 10.44 15.29
N HIS A 374 25.90 10.60 16.62
CA HIS A 374 24.90 9.87 17.44
C HIS A 374 23.85 10.76 18.10
N SER A 375 23.76 12.03 17.70
CA SER A 375 22.87 13.03 18.31
C SER A 375 21.56 13.21 17.55
N THR A 376 21.54 12.88 16.25
CA THR A 376 20.40 13.11 15.36
C THR A 376 20.13 11.93 14.47
N PHE A 377 18.93 11.37 14.59
CA PHE A 377 18.47 10.22 13.82
C PHE A 377 17.24 10.55 12.98
N CYS A 378 17.14 9.90 11.82
CA CYS A 378 15.87 9.69 11.14
C CYS A 378 15.52 8.20 11.23
N LEU A 379 14.34 7.89 11.74
CA LEU A 379 13.85 6.52 11.84
C LEU A 379 12.99 6.21 10.62
N CYS A 380 13.35 5.17 9.86
CA CYS A 380 12.51 4.65 8.78
C CYS A 380 12.13 3.19 9.01
N GLY A 381 11.12 2.72 8.28
CA GLY A 381 10.79 1.31 8.21
C GLY A 381 9.84 1.05 7.03
N LEU A 382 10.27 0.19 6.10
CA LEU A 382 9.48 -0.19 4.93
C LEU A 382 8.91 -1.60 5.15
N HIS A 383 7.60 -1.68 5.34
CA HIS A 383 6.89 -2.88 5.80
C HIS A 383 7.24 -3.25 7.25
N THR A 384 7.02 -2.33 8.18
CA THR A 384 7.08 -2.65 9.62
C THR A 384 5.88 -3.53 9.98
N CYS A 385 6.12 -4.81 10.28
CA CYS A 385 5.04 -5.76 10.49
C CYS A 385 4.66 -5.89 11.96
N GLY A 386 3.35 -6.05 12.22
CA GLY A 386 2.83 -6.18 13.57
C GLY A 386 3.17 -4.97 14.44
N ASN A 387 3.57 -5.24 15.68
CA ASN A 387 3.86 -4.19 16.67
C ASN A 387 5.14 -3.37 16.36
N LEU A 388 5.97 -3.74 15.38
CA LEU A 388 7.14 -2.94 15.02
C LEU A 388 6.75 -1.52 14.58
N GLY A 389 5.68 -1.38 13.80
CA GLY A 389 5.17 -0.08 13.36
C GLY A 389 4.78 0.85 14.52
N PRO A 390 3.83 0.48 15.39
CA PRO A 390 3.47 1.30 16.55
C PRO A 390 4.63 1.51 17.54
N ASN A 391 5.58 0.58 17.63
CA ASN A 391 6.77 0.77 18.46
C ASN A 391 7.70 1.83 17.88
N CYS A 392 7.89 1.89 16.56
CA CYS A 392 8.64 2.99 15.93
C CYS A 392 8.03 4.36 16.26
N LEU A 393 6.70 4.47 16.31
CA LEU A 393 6.02 5.72 16.69
C LEU A 393 6.26 6.10 18.16
N ARG A 394 6.26 5.14 19.07
CA ARG A 394 6.56 5.38 20.50
C ARG A 394 8.02 5.73 20.73
N ILE A 395 8.94 5.01 20.09
CA ILE A 395 10.37 5.29 20.14
C ILE A 395 10.66 6.67 19.55
N PHE A 396 10.02 7.02 18.43
CA PHE A 396 10.05 8.38 17.91
C PHE A 396 9.60 9.38 18.96
N HIS A 397 8.49 9.13 19.67
CA HIS A 397 8.03 10.05 20.71
C HIS A 397 9.00 10.13 21.91
N GLN A 398 9.48 9.00 22.42
CA GLN A 398 10.27 8.88 23.64
C GLN A 398 11.73 9.29 23.46
N ASN A 399 12.30 9.11 22.27
CA ASN A 399 13.71 9.37 22.02
C ASN A 399 13.92 10.75 21.38
N PRO A 400 14.52 11.74 22.09
CA PRO A 400 14.71 13.09 21.57
C PRO A 400 15.75 13.18 20.43
N THR A 401 16.60 12.17 20.23
CA THR A 401 17.57 12.16 19.12
C THR A 401 16.90 11.90 17.77
N ILE A 402 15.75 11.24 17.75
CA ILE A 402 15.01 10.99 16.51
C ILE A 402 14.22 12.24 16.13
N LYS A 403 14.54 12.82 14.98
CA LYS A 403 13.94 14.08 14.48
C LYS A 403 13.00 13.88 13.29
N GLY A 404 13.22 12.83 12.52
CA GLY A 404 12.34 12.41 11.43
C GLY A 404 11.86 10.98 11.61
N LEU A 405 10.62 10.72 11.20
CA LEU A 405 10.02 9.39 11.12
C LEU A 405 9.43 9.19 9.72
N CYS A 406 9.69 8.05 9.07
CA CYS A 406 9.00 7.61 7.86
C CYS A 406 8.68 6.12 7.96
N ASN A 407 7.42 5.78 8.23
CA ASN A 407 7.03 4.42 8.58
C ASN A 407 5.89 3.89 7.70
N VAL A 408 6.12 2.76 7.02
CA VAL A 408 5.13 2.04 6.21
C VAL A 408 4.76 0.74 6.93
N GLY A 409 3.57 0.71 7.54
CA GLY A 409 3.07 -0.46 8.26
C GLY A 409 2.56 -1.59 7.36
N CYS A 410 2.77 -2.84 7.78
CA CYS A 410 2.19 -4.05 7.17
C CYS A 410 1.52 -4.95 8.20
N CYS A 411 0.99 -6.09 7.74
CA CYS A 411 0.60 -7.26 8.53
C CYS A 411 -0.07 -6.93 9.87
N TYR A 412 -1.15 -6.14 9.83
CA TYR A 412 -1.83 -5.66 11.03
C TYR A 412 -2.37 -6.77 11.92
N HIS A 413 -2.62 -7.96 11.37
CA HIS A 413 -3.02 -9.15 12.13
C HIS A 413 -1.93 -9.67 13.09
N LEU A 414 -0.66 -9.27 12.90
CA LEU A 414 0.44 -9.62 13.81
C LEU A 414 0.58 -8.63 14.98
N MET A 415 -0.21 -7.55 15.02
CA MET A 415 -0.25 -6.66 16.17
C MET A 415 -0.96 -7.32 17.36
N GLN A 416 -0.65 -6.90 18.58
CA GLN A 416 -1.51 -7.17 19.73
C GLN A 416 -2.55 -6.05 19.86
N GLU A 417 -3.72 -6.37 20.40
CA GLU A 417 -4.84 -5.44 20.51
C GLU A 417 -5.37 -5.42 21.94
N GLN A 418 -5.60 -4.24 22.50
CA GLN A 418 -5.79 -4.10 23.95
C GLN A 418 -7.09 -4.69 24.47
N PHE A 419 -8.18 -4.51 23.74
CA PHE A 419 -9.54 -4.83 24.21
C PHE A 419 -10.07 -6.16 23.64
N VAL A 420 -9.22 -6.97 23.02
CA VAL A 420 -9.59 -8.27 22.45
C VAL A 420 -8.55 -9.31 22.81
N VAL A 421 -9.01 -10.48 23.25
CA VAL A 421 -8.16 -11.66 23.40
C VAL A 421 -8.11 -12.38 22.05
N ASP A 422 -6.94 -12.40 21.42
CA ASP A 422 -6.72 -13.19 20.22
C ASP A 422 -6.36 -14.64 20.61
N GLU A 423 -7.34 -15.54 20.54
CA GLU A 423 -7.18 -16.98 20.81
C GLU A 423 -6.17 -17.67 19.87
N PHE A 424 -5.87 -17.07 18.71
CA PHE A 424 -4.92 -17.59 17.72
C PHE A 424 -3.55 -16.91 17.80
N TYR A 425 -3.38 -15.92 18.68
CA TYR A 425 -2.09 -15.31 18.90
C TYR A 425 -1.20 -16.31 19.64
N ASN A 426 -0.04 -16.62 19.07
CA ASN A 426 0.90 -17.54 19.70
C ASN A 426 1.47 -16.88 20.97
N PRO A 427 1.18 -17.38 22.18
CA PRO A 427 1.69 -16.79 23.42
C PRO A 427 3.22 -16.77 23.47
N ALA A 428 3.87 -17.73 22.81
CA ALA A 428 5.34 -17.79 22.71
C ALA A 428 5.93 -16.66 21.85
N LYS A 429 5.12 -15.97 21.05
CA LYS A 429 5.53 -14.78 20.27
C LYS A 429 5.13 -13.46 20.94
N VAL A 430 4.55 -13.50 22.14
CA VAL A 430 4.22 -12.29 22.91
C VAL A 430 5.49 -11.61 23.41
N SER A 431 6.49 -12.41 23.82
CA SER A 431 7.81 -11.94 24.24
C SER A 431 8.55 -11.20 23.13
N ASP A 432 8.32 -11.59 21.88
CA ASP A 432 9.05 -11.09 20.73
C ASP A 432 8.56 -9.70 20.30
N ASN A 433 7.48 -9.17 20.88
CA ASN A 433 7.00 -7.82 20.57
C ASN A 433 6.02 -7.27 21.64
N PRO A 434 6.51 -6.75 22.78
CA PRO A 434 5.67 -6.36 23.90
C PRO A 434 4.74 -5.17 23.59
N GLY A 435 3.64 -5.07 24.33
CA GLY A 435 2.69 -3.96 24.26
C GLY A 435 1.58 -4.11 23.23
N TYR A 436 0.58 -3.25 23.30
CA TYR A 436 -0.55 -3.24 22.35
C TYR A 436 -0.21 -2.41 21.12
N GLY A 437 -0.48 -2.92 19.92
CA GLY A 437 -0.29 -2.19 18.66
C GLY A 437 -1.53 -1.41 18.19
N PHE A 438 -2.69 -1.71 18.77
CA PHE A 438 -3.95 -0.99 18.53
C PHE A 438 -4.88 -1.07 19.77
N PRO A 439 -5.64 0.00 20.08
CA PRO A 439 -5.47 1.36 19.56
C PRO A 439 -4.24 2.05 20.17
N MET A 440 -3.74 3.09 19.50
CA MET A 440 -2.64 3.93 19.98
C MET A 440 -3.12 5.28 20.51
N SER A 441 -4.09 5.91 19.85
CA SER A 441 -4.60 7.21 20.26
C SER A 441 -5.33 7.11 21.58
N LYS A 442 -5.13 8.12 22.45
CA LYS A 442 -5.89 8.29 23.67
C LYS A 442 -7.39 8.30 23.37
N TYR A 443 -7.79 8.88 22.24
CA TYR A 443 -9.17 8.93 21.81
C TYR A 443 -9.83 7.55 21.63
N LEU A 444 -9.21 6.62 20.87
CA LEU A 444 -9.77 5.27 20.71
C LEU A 444 -9.58 4.40 21.94
N LEU A 445 -8.53 4.64 22.73
CA LEU A 445 -8.31 4.00 24.03
C LEU A 445 -9.45 4.32 25.02
N GLU A 446 -9.84 5.59 25.13
CA GLU A 446 -10.94 6.01 26.02
C GLU A 446 -12.29 5.41 25.61
N ARG A 447 -12.49 5.15 24.31
CA ARG A 447 -13.67 4.46 23.79
C ARG A 447 -13.64 2.94 23.95
N GLN A 448 -12.50 2.38 24.32
CA GLN A 448 -12.26 0.94 24.33
C GLN A 448 -12.60 0.28 22.98
N PHE A 449 -12.37 1.01 21.87
CA PHE A 449 -12.72 0.50 20.54
C PHE A 449 -11.76 -0.61 20.12
N PHE A 450 -12.29 -1.62 19.44
CA PHE A 450 -11.52 -2.73 18.89
C PHE A 450 -11.98 -3.10 17.48
N LEU A 451 -11.05 -3.65 16.71
CA LEU A 451 -11.21 -4.21 15.39
C LEU A 451 -11.33 -5.73 15.42
N GLY A 452 -10.47 -6.42 16.17
CA GLY A 452 -10.32 -7.86 16.12
C GLY A 452 -9.36 -8.37 15.04
N ARG A 453 -8.86 -9.59 15.23
CA ARG A 453 -7.78 -10.16 14.41
C ARG A 453 -8.16 -10.30 12.93
N ASN A 454 -9.36 -10.77 12.62
CA ASN A 454 -9.80 -11.03 11.25
C ASN A 454 -10.02 -9.71 10.49
N ALA A 455 -10.47 -8.65 11.16
CA ALA A 455 -10.50 -7.29 10.61
C ALA A 455 -9.09 -6.78 10.29
N ARG A 456 -8.13 -6.95 11.21
CA ARG A 456 -6.73 -6.57 10.98
C ARG A 456 -6.05 -7.41 9.88
N ASN A 457 -6.45 -8.67 9.73
CA ASN A 457 -6.03 -9.49 8.59
C ASN A 457 -6.66 -9.01 7.28
N LEU A 458 -7.93 -8.61 7.29
CA LEU A 458 -8.62 -8.08 6.13
C LEU A 458 -8.03 -6.75 5.67
N ALA A 459 -7.67 -5.85 6.60
CA ALA A 459 -6.90 -4.64 6.34
C ALA A 459 -5.53 -4.91 5.69
N SER A 460 -5.16 -6.19 5.57
CA SER A 460 -3.96 -6.61 4.88
C SER A 460 -4.12 -6.98 3.41
N GLU A 461 -5.36 -7.02 2.94
CA GLU A 461 -5.70 -7.36 1.57
C GLU A 461 -5.77 -6.10 0.69
N SER A 462 -5.56 -6.28 -0.61
CA SER A 462 -5.56 -5.20 -1.59
C SER A 462 -6.72 -5.37 -2.54
N ILE A 463 -7.72 -4.52 -2.40
CA ILE A 463 -8.89 -4.55 -3.27
C ILE A 463 -8.54 -4.10 -4.69
N GLU A 464 -7.65 -3.12 -4.86
CA GLU A 464 -7.20 -2.62 -6.16
C GLU A 464 -6.49 -3.71 -6.96
N ARG A 465 -5.56 -4.43 -6.31
CA ARG A 465 -4.86 -5.54 -6.93
C ARG A 465 -5.79 -6.71 -7.24
N ALA A 466 -6.63 -7.09 -6.29
CA ALA A 466 -7.57 -8.19 -6.48
C ALA A 466 -8.52 -7.91 -7.65
N CYS A 467 -8.98 -6.66 -7.79
CA CYS A 467 -9.81 -6.23 -8.91
C CYS A 467 -9.05 -6.21 -10.24
N THR A 468 -7.83 -5.64 -10.27
CA THR A 468 -7.00 -5.59 -11.48
C THR A 468 -6.69 -6.99 -12.01
N ASN A 469 -6.35 -7.92 -11.11
CA ASN A 469 -5.96 -9.29 -11.47
C ASN A 469 -7.15 -10.26 -11.55
N ARG A 470 -8.39 -9.78 -11.31
CA ARG A 470 -9.60 -10.60 -11.23
C ARG A 470 -9.45 -11.81 -10.30
N GLU A 471 -8.88 -11.57 -9.12
CA GLU A 471 -8.54 -12.61 -8.15
C GLU A 471 -9.79 -13.18 -7.47
N ASN A 472 -9.81 -14.51 -7.33
CA ASN A 472 -10.75 -15.25 -6.48
C ASN A 472 -10.02 -15.77 -5.23
N PRO A 473 -10.74 -16.04 -4.12
CA PRO A 473 -10.15 -16.78 -3.02
C PRO A 473 -9.70 -18.17 -3.50
N ASN A 474 -8.64 -18.71 -2.89
CA ASN A 474 -8.15 -20.03 -3.22
C ASN A 474 -9.25 -21.10 -3.01
N ASP A 475 -9.42 -22.03 -3.95
CA ASP A 475 -10.46 -23.08 -3.86
C ASP A 475 -10.38 -23.92 -2.57
N LYS A 476 -9.18 -24.00 -1.95
CA LYS A 476 -9.01 -24.64 -0.63
C LYS A 476 -9.83 -23.97 0.48
N LEU A 477 -10.24 -22.72 0.32
CA LEU A 477 -11.19 -22.09 1.23
C LEU A 477 -12.55 -22.78 1.15
N GLY A 478 -13.04 -23.05 -0.06
CA GLY A 478 -14.26 -23.84 -0.29
C GLY A 478 -14.11 -25.27 0.25
N TYR A 479 -12.98 -25.93 -0.02
CA TYR A 479 -12.74 -27.28 0.52
C TYR A 479 -12.68 -27.31 2.04
N ARG A 480 -12.19 -26.25 2.68
CA ARG A 480 -12.22 -26.11 4.15
C ARG A 480 -13.63 -25.96 4.67
N ALA A 481 -14.46 -25.16 4.00
CA ALA A 481 -15.85 -24.96 4.40
C ALA A 481 -16.65 -26.27 4.26
N LEU A 482 -16.48 -26.99 3.14
CA LEU A 482 -17.07 -28.31 2.94
C LEU A 482 -16.56 -29.35 3.94
N LEU A 483 -15.28 -29.32 4.29
CA LEU A 483 -14.73 -30.22 5.30
C LEU A 483 -15.46 -30.05 6.65
N GLN A 484 -15.87 -28.82 7.02
CA GLN A 484 -16.67 -28.63 8.23
C GLN A 484 -18.04 -29.31 8.13
N VAL A 485 -18.69 -29.27 6.97
CA VAL A 485 -19.95 -29.98 6.73
C VAL A 485 -19.74 -31.49 6.92
N VAL A 486 -18.69 -32.05 6.30
CA VAL A 486 -18.31 -33.46 6.49
C VAL A 486 -18.09 -33.77 7.98
N MET A 487 -17.32 -32.95 8.70
CA MET A 487 -17.06 -33.21 10.12
C MET A 487 -18.37 -33.23 10.94
N LEU A 488 -19.28 -32.29 10.70
CA LEU A 488 -20.56 -32.24 11.40
C LEU A 488 -21.47 -33.43 11.06
N GLU A 489 -21.51 -33.88 9.81
CA GLU A 489 -22.28 -35.06 9.38
C GLU A 489 -21.84 -36.34 10.12
N PHE A 490 -20.56 -36.41 10.51
CA PHE A 490 -20.00 -37.53 11.27
C PHE A 490 -19.93 -37.28 12.79
N GLY A 491 -20.60 -36.24 13.29
CA GLY A 491 -20.61 -35.92 14.73
C GLY A 491 -19.27 -35.42 15.28
N GLU A 492 -18.35 -35.01 14.41
CA GLU A 492 -17.06 -34.43 14.77
C GLU A 492 -17.13 -32.91 14.85
N LYS A 493 -16.20 -32.30 15.61
CA LYS A 493 -16.14 -30.84 15.74
C LYS A 493 -15.76 -30.17 14.41
N LYS A 494 -16.33 -29.00 14.12
CA LYS A 494 -15.97 -28.23 12.91
C LYS A 494 -14.65 -27.44 13.01
N SER A 495 -14.10 -27.24 14.21
CA SER A 495 -12.95 -26.35 14.47
C SER A 495 -11.57 -27.00 14.29
N HIS A 496 -11.46 -28.00 13.42
CA HIS A 496 -10.19 -28.70 13.18
C HIS A 496 -9.16 -27.83 12.43
N GLN A 497 -7.94 -27.75 12.96
CA GLN A 497 -6.81 -27.08 12.29
C GLN A 497 -6.00 -28.08 11.46
N VAL A 498 -6.28 -28.15 10.16
CA VAL A 498 -5.58 -29.07 9.24
C VAL A 498 -4.20 -28.55 8.79
N GLY A 499 -3.97 -27.24 8.86
CA GLY A 499 -2.75 -26.60 8.39
C GLY A 499 -2.65 -26.50 6.86
N ARG A 500 -1.43 -26.23 6.35
CA ARG A 500 -1.16 -26.10 4.90
C ARG A 500 -0.59 -27.40 4.34
N PHE A 501 -1.08 -27.83 3.18
CA PHE A 501 -0.53 -28.93 2.39
C PHE A 501 -0.98 -28.84 0.91
N LYS A 502 -0.32 -29.62 0.05
CA LYS A 502 -0.67 -29.74 -1.38
C LYS A 502 -1.78 -30.78 -1.55
N CYS A 503 -2.79 -30.44 -2.34
CA CYS A 503 -3.93 -31.30 -2.68
C CYS A 503 -4.50 -30.88 -4.04
N ASN A 504 -5.13 -31.82 -4.72
CA ASN A 504 -5.79 -31.62 -6.01
C ASN A 504 -7.25 -32.02 -5.86
N GLY A 505 -8.16 -31.04 -5.89
CA GLY A 505 -9.60 -31.27 -5.71
C GLY A 505 -10.04 -31.50 -4.26
N PHE A 506 -11.36 -31.45 -4.03
CA PHE A 506 -12.00 -31.61 -2.73
C PHE A 506 -11.77 -33.01 -2.13
N VAL A 507 -11.97 -34.07 -2.91
CA VAL A 507 -11.81 -35.46 -2.46
C VAL A 507 -10.43 -35.72 -1.84
N ASN A 508 -9.36 -35.32 -2.55
CA ASN A 508 -8.00 -35.47 -2.05
C ASN A 508 -7.74 -34.61 -0.81
N TYR A 509 -8.37 -33.44 -0.74
CA TYR A 509 -8.26 -32.56 0.42
C TYR A 509 -8.86 -33.21 1.67
N VAL A 510 -10.05 -33.81 1.59
CA VAL A 510 -10.70 -34.46 2.73
C VAL A 510 -9.89 -35.65 3.22
N HIS A 511 -9.51 -36.58 2.35
CA HIS A 511 -8.72 -37.77 2.75
C HIS A 511 -7.41 -37.40 3.45
N LYS A 512 -6.68 -36.42 2.90
CA LYS A 512 -5.46 -35.90 3.55
C LYS A 512 -5.74 -35.22 4.88
N SER A 513 -6.87 -34.53 4.99
CA SER A 513 -7.27 -33.86 6.23
C SER A 513 -7.60 -34.87 7.32
N VAL A 514 -8.44 -35.86 7.03
CA VAL A 514 -8.82 -36.94 7.95
C VAL A 514 -7.57 -37.68 8.44
N ARG A 515 -6.68 -38.07 7.53
CA ARG A 515 -5.41 -38.72 7.88
C ARG A 515 -4.52 -37.87 8.76
N ARG A 516 -4.41 -36.57 8.46
CA ARG A 516 -3.57 -35.65 9.23
C ARG A 516 -4.12 -35.39 10.62
N LEU A 517 -5.43 -35.50 10.79
CA LEU A 517 -6.12 -35.34 12.06
C LEU A 517 -6.26 -36.66 12.84
N ALA A 518 -5.79 -37.79 12.29
CA ALA A 518 -5.94 -39.13 12.86
C ALA A 518 -7.41 -39.51 13.12
N LEU A 519 -8.29 -39.21 12.15
CA LEU A 519 -9.74 -39.42 12.24
C LEU A 519 -10.25 -40.57 11.36
N GLU A 520 -9.37 -41.40 10.80
CA GLU A 520 -9.73 -42.48 9.86
C GLU A 520 -10.74 -43.49 10.43
N GLU A 521 -10.69 -43.76 11.74
CA GLU A 521 -11.61 -44.69 12.40
C GLU A 521 -12.99 -44.08 12.69
N ARG A 522 -13.10 -42.75 12.66
CA ARG A 522 -14.31 -42.00 13.02
C ARG A 522 -15.04 -41.45 11.81
N VAL A 523 -14.29 -41.09 10.77
CA VAL A 523 -14.79 -40.49 9.53
C VAL A 523 -14.51 -41.46 8.38
N THR A 524 -15.47 -42.35 8.12
CA THR A 524 -15.42 -43.24 6.96
C THR A 524 -16.28 -42.66 5.84
N ILE A 525 -15.63 -42.12 4.81
CA ILE A 525 -16.31 -41.42 3.72
C ILE A 525 -15.83 -41.93 2.35
N THR A 526 -16.76 -42.10 1.42
CA THR A 526 -16.46 -42.60 0.07
C THR A 526 -16.21 -41.44 -0.89
N ASP A 527 -15.38 -41.67 -1.91
CA ASP A 527 -15.13 -40.67 -2.96
C ASP A 527 -16.42 -40.21 -3.65
N GLU A 528 -17.38 -41.11 -3.82
CA GLU A 528 -18.67 -40.78 -4.45
C GLU A 528 -19.49 -39.82 -3.58
N SER A 529 -19.61 -40.09 -2.29
CA SER A 529 -20.31 -39.19 -1.36
C SER A 529 -19.69 -37.78 -1.30
N LEU A 530 -18.36 -37.70 -1.45
CA LEU A 530 -17.66 -36.41 -1.49
C LEU A 530 -17.93 -35.64 -2.78
N ARG A 531 -18.01 -36.32 -3.92
CA ARG A 531 -18.37 -35.68 -5.20
C ARG A 531 -19.82 -35.20 -5.20
N GLU A 532 -20.73 -36.01 -4.67
CA GLU A 532 -22.14 -35.62 -4.49
C GLU A 532 -22.27 -34.40 -3.59
N LEU A 533 -21.49 -34.34 -2.49
CA LEU A 533 -21.46 -33.18 -1.59
C LEU A 533 -20.92 -31.93 -2.28
N GLU A 534 -19.84 -32.05 -3.06
CA GLU A 534 -19.26 -30.92 -3.81
C GLU A 534 -20.24 -30.38 -4.85
N GLU A 535 -20.93 -31.25 -5.59
CA GLU A 535 -21.95 -30.82 -6.57
C GLU A 535 -23.17 -30.18 -5.86
N ARG A 536 -23.59 -30.72 -4.71
CA ARG A 536 -24.70 -30.17 -3.91
C ARG A 536 -24.46 -28.71 -3.49
N TYR A 537 -23.22 -28.36 -3.15
CA TYR A 537 -22.85 -27.02 -2.66
C TYR A 537 -22.18 -26.13 -3.71
N LYS A 538 -22.19 -26.54 -4.98
CA LYS A 538 -21.48 -25.84 -6.07
C LYS A 538 -21.90 -24.38 -6.22
N VAL A 539 -23.19 -24.09 -6.05
CA VAL A 539 -23.72 -22.72 -6.12
C VAL A 539 -23.19 -21.89 -4.95
N GLU A 540 -23.22 -22.44 -3.74
CA GLU A 540 -22.73 -21.81 -2.52
C GLU A 540 -21.21 -21.59 -2.56
N LEU A 541 -20.45 -22.46 -3.24
CA LEU A 541 -19.01 -22.27 -3.44
C LEU A 541 -18.70 -21.11 -4.39
N GLU A 542 -19.51 -20.89 -5.43
CA GLU A 542 -19.39 -19.68 -6.27
C GLU A 542 -19.87 -18.44 -5.52
N GLN A 543 -20.94 -18.58 -4.73
CA GLN A 543 -21.46 -17.54 -3.86
C GLN A 543 -20.43 -17.11 -2.79
N LEU A 544 -19.65 -18.05 -2.24
CA LEU A 544 -18.54 -17.80 -1.32
C LEU A 544 -17.47 -16.88 -1.94
N LYS A 545 -17.23 -16.98 -3.25
CA LYS A 545 -16.29 -16.09 -3.96
C LYS A 545 -16.82 -14.66 -4.00
N VAL A 546 -18.13 -14.49 -4.20
CA VAL A 546 -18.78 -13.17 -4.15
C VAL A 546 -18.83 -12.62 -2.72
N PHE A 547 -19.14 -13.46 -1.74
CA PHE A 547 -19.08 -13.10 -0.32
C PHE A 547 -17.69 -12.61 0.08
N TYR A 548 -16.63 -13.25 -0.43
CA TYR A 548 -15.25 -12.81 -0.25
C TYR A 548 -15.03 -11.40 -0.81
N LEU A 549 -15.50 -11.10 -2.03
CA LEU A 549 -15.39 -9.76 -2.64
C LEU A 549 -16.20 -8.68 -1.90
N ILE A 550 -17.39 -9.02 -1.38
CA ILE A 550 -18.20 -8.14 -0.53
C ILE A 550 -17.42 -7.81 0.75
N ARG A 551 -16.87 -8.83 1.43
CA ARG A 551 -16.08 -8.62 2.64
C ARG A 551 -14.82 -7.81 2.36
N GLN A 552 -14.17 -8.03 1.22
CA GLN A 552 -12.96 -7.31 0.82
C GLN A 552 -13.15 -5.80 0.69
N GLN A 553 -14.39 -5.31 0.47
CA GLN A 553 -14.71 -3.87 0.45
C GLN A 553 -14.36 -3.15 1.77
N PHE A 554 -14.33 -3.88 2.89
CA PHE A 554 -13.96 -3.33 4.20
C PHE A 554 -12.45 -3.25 4.43
N ALA A 555 -11.62 -3.93 3.63
CA ALA A 555 -10.16 -3.92 3.79
C ALA A 555 -9.57 -2.49 3.86
N PRO A 556 -9.81 -1.61 2.88
CA PRO A 556 -9.24 -0.26 2.92
C PRO A 556 -9.87 0.62 4.00
N VAL A 557 -11.12 0.35 4.42
CA VAL A 557 -11.78 1.11 5.50
C VAL A 557 -11.14 0.79 6.86
N VAL A 558 -10.88 -0.49 7.13
CA VAL A 558 -10.19 -0.90 8.36
C VAL A 558 -8.75 -0.38 8.38
N GLU A 559 -8.03 -0.43 7.25
CA GLU A 559 -6.69 0.16 7.14
C GLU A 559 -6.72 1.68 7.40
N THR A 560 -7.73 2.38 6.88
CA THR A 560 -7.93 3.82 7.12
C THR A 560 -8.04 4.13 8.62
N LEU A 561 -8.86 3.38 9.37
CA LEU A 561 -8.99 3.61 10.82
C LEU A 561 -7.66 3.37 11.56
N ILE A 562 -6.93 2.31 11.21
CA ILE A 562 -5.62 2.00 11.81
C ILE A 562 -4.63 3.14 11.54
N LEU A 563 -4.61 3.70 10.33
CA LEU A 563 -3.72 4.78 9.95
C LEU A 563 -4.09 6.10 10.64
N LEU A 564 -5.38 6.42 10.74
CA LEU A 564 -5.87 7.60 11.45
C LEU A 564 -5.64 7.53 12.96
N ASP A 565 -5.77 6.34 13.57
CA ASP A 565 -5.43 6.13 14.98
C ASP A 565 -3.98 6.49 15.29
N ARG A 566 -3.05 6.05 14.42
CA ARG A 566 -1.63 6.35 14.54
C ARG A 566 -1.30 7.81 14.28
N LEU A 567 -1.93 8.43 13.28
CA LEU A 567 -1.79 9.87 13.02
C LEU A 567 -2.29 10.67 14.21
N LEU A 568 -3.45 10.32 14.75
CA LEU A 568 -4.04 10.97 15.91
C LEU A 568 -3.16 10.81 17.16
N TYR A 569 -2.55 9.64 17.38
CA TYR A 569 -1.55 9.44 18.44
C TYR A 569 -0.39 10.44 18.32
N LEU A 570 0.19 10.61 17.12
CA LEU A 570 1.28 11.57 16.92
C LEU A 570 0.83 13.02 17.20
N ARG A 571 -0.40 13.37 16.80
CA ARG A 571 -0.99 14.69 17.08
C ARG A 571 -1.23 14.92 18.57
N GLU A 572 -1.73 13.91 19.28
CA GLU A 572 -1.91 13.96 20.74
C GLU A 572 -0.58 14.08 21.49
N CYS A 573 0.49 13.52 20.93
CA CYS A 573 1.87 13.71 21.42
C CYS A 573 2.48 15.08 21.09
N GLY A 574 1.76 15.96 20.36
CA GLY A 574 2.21 17.31 20.02
C GLY A 574 2.94 17.45 18.67
N TYR A 575 2.92 16.43 17.81
CA TYR A 575 3.63 16.46 16.53
C TYR A 575 2.74 16.98 15.40
N ASP A 576 2.69 18.31 15.27
CA ASP A 576 1.87 18.99 14.26
C ASP A 576 2.36 18.82 12.82
N ARG A 577 3.61 18.38 12.64
CA ARG A 577 4.18 18.02 11.33
C ARG A 577 4.17 16.50 11.14
N SER A 578 2.99 15.91 11.28
CA SER A 578 2.75 14.49 11.02
C SER A 578 1.74 14.30 9.87
N PHE A 579 2.05 13.40 8.95
CA PHE A 579 1.33 13.27 7.68
C PHE A 579 1.09 11.78 7.39
N LEU A 580 -0.07 11.50 6.80
CA LEU A 580 -0.27 10.29 6.02
C LEU A 580 0.07 10.61 4.57
N VAL A 581 0.89 9.79 3.91
CA VAL A 581 1.30 10.00 2.53
C VAL A 581 1.12 8.72 1.73
N LYS A 582 0.42 8.77 0.61
CA LYS A 582 0.33 7.67 -0.35
C LYS A 582 1.62 7.65 -1.18
N LEU A 583 2.58 6.82 -0.77
CA LEU A 583 3.88 6.67 -1.41
C LEU A 583 3.84 5.87 -2.70
N PHE A 584 3.03 4.81 -2.76
CA PHE A 584 3.09 3.85 -3.85
C PHE A 584 1.75 3.70 -4.57
N GLU A 585 1.81 3.20 -5.79
CA GLU A 585 0.61 2.77 -6.50
C GLU A 585 0.06 1.45 -5.92
N PRO A 586 -1.20 1.39 -5.48
CA PRO A 586 -1.75 0.28 -4.68
C PRO A 586 -1.78 -1.05 -5.45
N VAL A 587 -1.90 -0.99 -6.78
CA VAL A 587 -1.81 -2.18 -7.64
C VAL A 587 -0.39 -2.75 -7.61
N VAL A 588 0.65 -1.91 -7.67
CA VAL A 588 2.07 -2.32 -7.69
C VAL A 588 2.57 -2.69 -6.30
N SER A 589 2.29 -1.84 -5.30
CA SER A 589 2.59 -2.03 -3.89
C SER A 589 1.36 -1.70 -3.06
N PRO A 590 0.67 -2.71 -2.49
CA PRO A 590 -0.57 -2.47 -1.77
C PRO A 590 -0.36 -1.74 -0.45
N ARG A 591 0.84 -1.82 0.11
CA ARG A 591 1.21 -1.12 1.35
C ARG A 591 1.72 0.25 1.00
N CYS A 592 0.79 1.05 0.48
CA CYS A 592 1.09 2.29 -0.18
C CYS A 592 1.11 3.51 0.73
N TYR A 593 0.69 3.40 2.00
CA TYR A 593 0.63 4.55 2.91
C TYR A 593 1.79 4.57 3.91
N ALA A 594 2.44 5.73 4.04
CA ALA A 594 3.42 6.03 5.05
C ALA A 594 2.89 7.03 6.08
N LEU A 595 3.28 6.82 7.35
CA LEU A 595 3.23 7.83 8.39
C LEU A 595 4.57 8.54 8.44
N ILE A 596 4.56 9.83 8.15
CA ILE A 596 5.75 10.68 8.17
C ILE A 596 5.60 11.72 9.26
N ALA A 597 6.63 11.94 10.08
CA ALA A 597 6.61 12.97 11.11
C ALA A 597 7.95 13.68 11.28
N LEU A 598 7.89 14.97 11.64
CA LEU A 598 9.05 15.80 11.99
C LEU A 598 8.87 16.41 13.38
N LYS A 599 9.95 16.44 14.16
CA LYS A 599 10.02 17.16 15.45
C LYS A 599 10.36 18.61 15.25
#